data_AF-A0A1E2RZV8-F1
#
_entry.id   AF-A0A1E2RZV8-F1
#
_cell.length_a   1.000
_cell.length_b   1.000
_cell.length_c   1.000
_cell.angle_alpha   90.00
_cell.angle_beta   90.00
_cell.angle_gamma   90.00
#
_symmetry.space_group_name_H-M   'P 1'
#
loop_
_entity.id
_entity.type
_entity.pdbx_description
1 polymer ?
#
loop_
_entity_poly.entity_id
_entity_poly.type
_entity_poly.pdbx_seq_one_letter_code
_entity_poly.pdbx_strand_id
1 'polypeptide(L)' 'MATTSPDEKIMIPHLRKLLREHRALNRLIDTTKSPGAREELKAMKRLRLRLKDKIAALQRHYYGRSFAS' A
#
# COMPACT_ATOMS: atom_id res chain seq x y z
N MET A 1 -29.31 1.43 5.41
CA MET A 1 -28.22 1.99 4.60
C MET A 1 -27.03 2.19 5.52
N ALA A 2 -25.91 1.50 5.32
CA ALA A 2 -24.76 1.59 6.21
C ALA A 2 -24.10 2.96 6.07
N THR A 3 -24.24 3.80 7.10
CA THR A 3 -23.54 5.07 7.20
C THR A 3 -22.06 4.77 7.46
N THR A 4 -21.24 4.92 6.42
CA THR A 4 -19.78 4.78 6.49
C THR A 4 -19.27 5.71 7.60
N SER A 5 -18.55 5.15 8.57
CA SER A 5 -18.02 5.88 9.72
C SER A 5 -17.16 7.07 9.25
N PRO A 6 -17.10 8.20 9.95
CA PRO A 6 -16.18 9.30 9.64
C PRO A 6 -14.74 8.83 9.40
N ASP A 7 -14.29 7.82 10.14
CA ASP A 7 -12.98 7.20 9.98
C ASP A 7 -12.82 6.53 8.60
N GLU A 8 -13.85 5.82 8.14
CA GLU A 8 -13.83 5.16 6.83
C GLU A 8 -13.77 6.17 5.67
N LYS A 9 -14.42 7.34 5.81
CA LYS A 9 -14.40 8.42 4.79
C LYS A 9 -12.99 8.99 4.60
N ILE A 10 -12.19 9.06 5.66
CA ILE A 10 -10.79 9.53 5.59
C ILE A 10 -9.86 8.39 5.13
N MET A 11 -10.14 7.16 5.56
CA MET A 11 -9.28 6.00 5.30
C MET A 11 -9.37 5.46 3.88
N ILE A 12 -10.55 5.46 3.25
CA ILE A 12 -10.69 5.01 1.85
C ILE A 12 -9.77 5.80 0.90
N PRO A 13 -9.76 7.16 0.94
CA PRO A 13 -8.79 7.95 0.18
C PRO A 13 -7.33 7.63 0.54
N HIS A 14 -7.02 7.45 1.83
CA HIS A 14 -5.65 7.15 2.27
C HIS A 14 -5.16 5.79 1.76
N LEU A 15 -5.98 4.74 1.90
CA LEU A 15 -5.69 3.40 1.41
C LEU A 15 -5.54 3.40 -0.12
N ARG A 16 -6.41 4.12 -0.85
CA ARG A 16 -6.28 4.30 -2.30
C ARG A 16 -4.97 4.98 -2.69
N LYS A 17 -4.53 5.99 -1.93
CA LYS A 17 -3.23 6.64 -2.14
C LYS A 17 -2.08 5.64 -1.99
N LEU A 18 -2.05 4.87 -0.89
CA LEU A 18 -1.02 3.86 -0.65
C LEU A 18 -0.99 2.77 -1.73
N LEU A 19 -2.15 2.30 -2.17
CA LEU A 19 -2.26 1.32 -3.26
C LEU A 19 -1.71 1.87 -4.59
N ARG A 20 -1.96 3.15 -4.90
CA ARG A 20 -1.39 3.80 -6.09
C ARG A 20 0.13 3.90 -6.01
N GLU A 21 0.66 4.33 -4.88
CA GLU A 21 2.12 4.41 -4.64
C GLU A 21 2.77 3.04 -4.76
N HIS A 22 2.17 1.99 -4.17
CA HIS A 22 2.65 0.62 -4.28
C HIS A 22 2.69 0.14 -5.74
N ARG A 23 1.64 0.43 -6.53
CA ARG A 23 1.60 0.08 -7.96
C ARG A 23 2.64 0.85 -8.78
N ALA A 24 2.82 2.14 -8.52
CA ALA A 24 3.83 2.96 -9.18
C ALA A 24 5.23 2.41 -8.93
N LEU A 25 5.52 2.05 -7.67
CA LEU A 25 6.80 1.48 -7.28
C LEU A 25 7.04 0.09 -7.88
N ASN A 26 6.00 -0.75 -8.00
CA ASN A 26 6.10 -2.01 -8.72
C ASN A 26 6.48 -1.79 -10.18
N ARG A 27 5.78 -0.88 -10.89
CA ARG A 27 6.10 -0.57 -12.28
C ARG A 27 7.52 -0.06 -12.44
N LEU A 28 7.98 0.80 -11.53
CA LEU A 28 9.35 1.33 -11.55
C LEU A 28 10.38 0.20 -11.40
N ILE A 29 10.18 -0.71 -10.44
CA ILE A 29 11.04 -1.88 -10.26
C ILE A 29 11.08 -2.75 -11.53
N ASP A 30 9.92 -2.97 -12.16
CA ASP A 30 9.81 -3.82 -13.35
C ASP A 30 10.46 -3.18 -14.60
N THR A 31 10.49 -1.84 -14.68
CA THR A 31 11.07 -1.11 -15.82
C THR A 31 12.54 -0.75 -15.63
N THR A 32 13.06 -0.74 -14.40
CA THR A 32 14.49 -0.48 -14.15
C THR A 32 15.35 -1.69 -14.58
N LYS A 33 15.98 -1.59 -15.75
CA LYS A 33 16.86 -2.63 -16.35
C LYS A 33 18.35 -2.28 -16.37
N SER A 34 18.76 -1.21 -15.68
CA SER A 34 20.16 -0.76 -15.69
C SER A 34 21.05 -1.61 -14.76
N PRO A 35 22.22 -2.11 -15.22
CA PRO A 35 23.18 -2.83 -14.39
C PRO A 35 23.69 -2.02 -13.18
N GLY A 36 23.73 -0.69 -13.29
CA GLY A 36 24.13 0.22 -12.21
C GLY A 36 23.04 0.48 -11.16
N ALA A 37 21.80 0.08 -11.40
CA ALA A 37 20.65 0.39 -10.54
C ALA A 37 20.45 -0.64 -9.40
N ARG A 38 21.43 -1.50 -9.10
CA ARG A 38 21.26 -2.62 -8.15
C ARG A 38 20.90 -2.13 -6.73
N GLU A 39 21.59 -1.11 -6.23
CA GLU A 39 21.31 -0.54 -4.90
C GLU A 39 19.99 0.24 -4.88
N GLU A 40 19.67 0.92 -5.99
CA GLU A 40 18.40 1.63 -6.15
C GLU A 40 17.22 0.64 -6.14
N LEU A 41 17.31 -0.45 -6.92
CA LEU A 41 16.34 -1.54 -6.91
C LEU A 41 16.15 -2.15 -5.52
N LYS A 42 17.23 -2.28 -4.75
CA LYS A 42 17.17 -2.77 -3.36
C LYS A 42 16.44 -1.77 -2.46
N ALA A 43 16.69 -0.47 -2.62
CA ALA A 43 15.95 0.58 -1.91
C ALA A 43 14.45 0.58 -2.28
N MET A 44 14.13 0.50 -3.58
CA MET A 44 12.76 0.41 -4.08
C MET A 44 12.02 -0.81 -3.54
N LYS A 45 12.65 -2.00 -3.55
CA LYS A 45 12.05 -3.23 -3.00
C LYS A 45 11.76 -3.11 -1.50
N ARG A 46 12.65 -2.46 -0.73
CA ARG A 46 12.43 -2.18 0.70
C ARG A 46 11.27 -1.22 0.93
N LEU A 47 11.18 -0.16 0.12
CA LEU A 47 10.07 0.78 0.20
C LEU A 47 8.74 0.10 -0.16
N ARG A 48 8.73 -0.76 -1.17
CA ARG A 48 7.55 -1.54 -1.56
C ARG A 48 7.06 -2.42 -0.43
N LEU A 49 7.99 -3.12 0.25
CA LEU A 49 7.64 -3.96 1.39
C LEU A 49 6.98 -3.15 2.51
N ARG A 50 7.55 -1.99 2.88
CA ARG A 50 6.95 -1.09 3.88
C ARG A 50 5.55 -0.61 3.49
N LEU A 51 5.33 -0.29 2.21
CA LEU A 51 4.01 0.09 1.71
C LEU A 51 3.01 -1.07 1.82
N LYS A 52 3.42 -2.29 1.44
CA LYS A 52 2.61 -3.50 1.58
C LYS A 52 2.21 -3.73 3.04
N ASP A 53 3.17 -3.62 3.96
CA ASP A 53 2.91 -3.84 5.39
C ASP A 53 1.95 -2.80 5.95
N LYS A 54 2.10 -1.52 5.56
CA LYS A 54 1.18 -0.44 5.94
C LYS A 54 -0.24 -0.67 5.41
N ILE A 55 -0.36 -1.07 4.14
CA ILE A 55 -1.65 -1.43 3.53
C ILE A 55 -2.30 -2.57 4.29
N ALA A 56 -1.54 -3.64 4.57
CA ALA A 56 -2.05 -4.80 5.28
C ALA A 56 -2.46 -4.47 6.72
N ALA A 57 -1.69 -3.62 7.41
CA ALA A 57 -2.05 -3.15 8.75
C ALA A 57 -3.35 -2.34 8.76
N LEU A 58 -3.52 -1.43 7.80
CA LEU A 58 -4.77 -0.68 7.64
C LEU A 58 -5.94 -1.60 7.29
N GLN A 59 -5.76 -2.51 6.33
CA GLN A 59 -6.81 -3.46 5.95
C GLN A 59 -7.21 -4.35 7.12
N ARG A 60 -6.25 -4.87 7.90
CA ARG A 60 -6.55 -5.65 9.11
C ARG A 60 -7.29 -4.84 10.16
N HIS A 61 -6.89 -3.60 10.41
CA HIS A 61 -7.54 -2.75 11.40
C HIS A 61 -9.02 -2.52 11.09
N TYR A 62 -9.37 -2.33 9.81
CA TYR A 62 -10.75 -2.01 9.41
C TYR A 62 -11.55 -3.25 9.00
N TYR A 63 -11.06 -4.09 8.09
CA TYR A 63 -11.78 -5.29 7.65
C TYR A 63 -11.70 -6.43 8.68
N GLY A 64 -10.63 -6.52 9.47
CA GLY A 64 -10.55 -7.49 10.57
C GLY A 64 -11.55 -7.22 11.70
N ARG A 65 -12.04 -5.97 11.82
CA ARG A 65 -13.15 -5.62 12.73
C ARG A 65 -14.52 -6.00 12.16
N SER A 66 -14.67 -6.09 10.83
CA SER A 66 -15.93 -6.47 10.16
C SER A 66 -16.12 -7.98 9.98
N PHE A 67 -15.08 -8.81 10.16
CA PHE A 67 -15.18 -10.28 10.12
C PHE A 67 -15.25 -10.94 11.51
N ALA A 68 -15.25 -10.14 12.58
CA ALA A 68 -15.58 -10.56 13.93
C ALA A 68 -16.97 -10.00 14.28
N SER A 69 -18.01 -10.59 13.70
CA SER A 69 -19.42 -10.33 14.01
C SER A 69 -20.19 -11.63 13.87
#